data_AF-A0A4U1J8Y3-F1
#
_entry.id   AF-A0A4U1J8Y3-F1
#
_cell.length_a   1.000
_cell.length_b   1.000
_cell.length_c   1.000
_cell.angle_alpha   90.00
_cell.angle_beta   90.00
_cell.angle_gamma   90.00
#
_symmetry.space_group_name_H-M   'P 1'
#
loop_
_entity.id
_entity.type
_entity.pdbx_description
1 polymer ?
#
loop_
_entity_poly.entity_id
_entity_poly.type
_entity_poly.pdbx_seq_one_letter_code
_entity_poly.pdbx_strand_id
1 'polypeptide(L)'
;MNYVVQAGDTLSKIASRNGLTVREIVSANPQLTNPNVLSVGQRLVLPTAEGAGGGGGGGGEGSTNAASDTRPTTTETSGANRSNPPLTSPNSDWILPGEGLALKLVPTDFANAARELGCETAAVRAVAEVESGGRSGFDAQKRPKILFEVHKFRKHTARRYDQSHPHLSAPYESPRRRESYRKDQWQVLREAFTLDPEAAVKSCSWGMFQVMGENHAMCGWRNVRTFVEDMFVSEAQHMRAFLGFCRDKRLTRHLLTKNWAAFALGYNGEDYASNQYDTKMAEAYRRYSRN
;
A
#
# COMPACT_ATOMS: atom_id res chain seq x y z
N MET A 1 8.55 -16.58 -20.40
CA MET A 1 7.41 -16.81 -21.34
C MET A 1 7.01 -15.47 -21.97
N ASN A 2 6.56 -15.42 -23.22
CA ASN A 2 6.04 -14.20 -23.83
C ASN A 2 4.52 -14.13 -23.67
N TYR A 3 4.00 -12.99 -23.20
CA TYR A 3 2.58 -12.69 -23.08
C TYR A 3 2.20 -11.56 -24.03
N VAL A 4 1.06 -11.69 -24.69
CA VAL A 4 0.51 -10.63 -25.56
C VAL A 4 -0.64 -9.98 -24.82
N VAL A 5 -0.49 -8.69 -24.50
CA VAL A 5 -1.49 -7.88 -23.81
C VAL A 5 -2.82 -7.93 -24.56
N GLN A 6 -3.89 -8.24 -23.83
CA GLN A 6 -5.26 -8.27 -24.33
C GLN A 6 -6.05 -7.03 -23.88
N ALA A 7 -7.18 -6.79 -24.53
CA ALA A 7 -8.09 -5.72 -24.14
C ALA A 7 -8.53 -5.87 -22.68
N GLY A 8 -8.35 -4.81 -21.88
CA GLY A 8 -8.72 -4.78 -20.46
C GLY A 8 -7.67 -5.35 -19.49
N ASP A 9 -6.51 -5.76 -19.99
CA ASP A 9 -5.39 -6.14 -19.15
C ASP A 9 -4.76 -4.94 -18.44
N THR A 10 -4.24 -5.22 -17.25
CA THR A 10 -3.30 -4.38 -16.52
C THR A 10 -2.16 -5.29 -16.06
N LEU A 11 -0.97 -4.73 -15.75
CA LEU A 11 0.12 -5.55 -15.21
C LEU A 11 -0.32 -6.33 -13.97
N SER A 12 -1.18 -5.73 -13.14
CA SER A 12 -1.72 -6.35 -11.94
C SER A 12 -2.60 -7.56 -12.22
N LYS A 13 -3.44 -7.50 -13.27
CA LYS A 13 -4.27 -8.63 -13.71
C LYS A 13 -3.41 -9.74 -14.32
N ILE A 14 -2.43 -9.37 -15.13
CA ILE A 14 -1.49 -10.32 -15.74
C ILE A 14 -0.67 -11.01 -14.65
N ALA A 15 -0.08 -10.26 -13.73
CA ALA A 15 0.66 -10.76 -12.58
C ALA A 15 -0.19 -11.75 -11.77
N SER A 16 -1.38 -11.33 -11.36
CA SER A 16 -2.31 -12.15 -10.59
C SER A 16 -2.72 -13.45 -11.30
N ARG A 17 -2.93 -13.43 -12.63
CA ARG A 17 -3.30 -14.62 -13.41
C ARG A 17 -2.15 -15.61 -13.60
N ASN A 18 -0.91 -15.13 -13.56
CA ASN A 18 0.28 -15.93 -13.81
C ASN A 18 1.07 -16.26 -12.52
N GLY A 19 0.54 -15.91 -11.34
CA GLY A 19 1.23 -16.14 -10.07
C GLY A 19 2.50 -15.31 -9.90
N LEU A 20 2.57 -14.15 -10.55
CA LEU A 20 3.68 -13.21 -10.47
C LEU A 20 3.26 -11.94 -9.71
N THR A 21 4.23 -11.11 -9.38
CA THR A 21 4.07 -9.73 -8.89
C THR A 21 4.24 -8.75 -10.05
N VAL A 22 3.68 -7.53 -9.92
CA VAL A 22 3.92 -6.49 -10.94
C VAL A 22 5.40 -6.12 -10.98
N ARG A 23 6.10 -6.11 -9.84
CA ARG A 23 7.53 -5.80 -9.76
C ARG A 23 8.36 -6.77 -10.60
N GLU A 24 8.09 -8.07 -10.51
CA GLU A 24 8.76 -9.09 -11.34
C GLU A 24 8.52 -8.86 -12.83
N ILE A 25 7.29 -8.54 -13.25
CA ILE A 25 7.01 -8.24 -14.65
C ILE A 25 7.73 -6.96 -15.08
N VAL A 26 7.71 -5.89 -14.28
CA VAL A 26 8.40 -4.64 -14.63
C VAL A 26 9.92 -4.85 -14.73
N SER A 27 10.51 -5.58 -13.79
CA SER A 27 11.94 -5.91 -13.82
C SER A 27 12.33 -6.73 -15.05
N ALA A 28 11.46 -7.62 -15.52
CA ALA A 28 11.68 -8.39 -16.75
C ALA A 28 11.41 -7.58 -18.03
N ASN A 29 10.81 -6.40 -17.94
CA ASN A 29 10.44 -5.56 -19.08
C ASN A 29 10.95 -4.12 -18.92
N PRO A 30 12.29 -3.89 -18.90
CA PRO A 30 12.88 -2.57 -18.73
C PRO A 30 12.50 -1.58 -19.84
N GLN A 31 11.98 -2.05 -20.97
CA GLN A 31 11.46 -1.24 -22.06
C GLN A 31 10.11 -0.57 -21.76
N LEU A 32 9.44 -0.89 -20.65
CA LEU A 32 8.17 -0.27 -20.25
C LEU A 32 8.41 1.15 -19.72
N THR A 33 8.15 2.16 -20.54
CA THR A 33 8.24 3.57 -20.13
C THR A 33 7.26 3.93 -19.01
N ASN A 34 6.03 3.41 -19.08
CA ASN A 34 5.03 3.55 -18.03
C ASN A 34 4.34 2.21 -17.76
N PRO A 35 4.68 1.52 -16.67
CA PRO A 35 4.07 0.23 -16.33
C PRO A 35 2.55 0.25 -16.09
N ASN A 36 1.93 1.41 -15.84
CA ASN A 36 0.47 1.52 -15.72
C ASN A 36 -0.24 1.57 -17.09
N VAL A 37 0.49 1.78 -18.19
CA VAL A 37 -0.06 1.92 -19.53
C VAL A 37 0.39 0.76 -20.41
N LEU A 38 -0.54 -0.13 -20.73
CA LEU A 38 -0.31 -1.24 -21.65
C LEU A 38 -1.12 -1.05 -22.93
N SER A 39 -0.51 -1.37 -24.07
CA SER A 39 -1.18 -1.38 -25.37
C SER A 39 -1.63 -2.80 -25.72
N VAL A 40 -2.84 -2.96 -26.26
CA VAL A 40 -3.28 -4.27 -26.78
C VAL A 40 -2.33 -4.72 -27.88
N GLY A 41 -1.93 -5.99 -27.84
CA GLY A 41 -0.91 -6.54 -28.74
C GLY A 41 0.54 -6.33 -28.27
N GLN A 42 0.76 -5.50 -27.24
CA GLN A 42 2.08 -5.33 -26.65
C GLN A 42 2.60 -6.65 -26.08
N ARG A 43 3.86 -6.97 -26.38
CA ARG A 43 4.52 -8.17 -25.88
C ARG A 43 5.21 -7.88 -24.56
N LEU A 44 4.95 -8.70 -23.55
CA LEU A 44 5.60 -8.69 -22.24
C LEU A 44 6.35 -9.99 -22.04
N VAL A 45 7.54 -9.89 -21.46
CA VAL A 45 8.29 -11.03 -20.92
C VAL A 45 7.77 -11.30 -19.52
N LEU A 46 7.18 -12.48 -19.32
CA LEU A 46 6.84 -12.98 -17.99
C LEU A 46 7.99 -13.87 -17.50
N PRO A 47 8.64 -13.54 -16.37
CA PRO A 47 9.67 -14.41 -15.81
C PRO A 47 9.07 -15.76 -15.45
N THR A 48 9.80 -16.84 -15.70
CA THR A 48 9.45 -18.17 -15.17
C THR A 48 9.81 -18.21 -13.70
N ALA A 49 9.04 -18.95 -12.89
CA ALA A 49 9.26 -19.05 -11.44
C ALA A 49 10.69 -19.49 -11.07
N GLU A 50 11.39 -20.19 -11.97
CA GLU A 50 12.79 -20.61 -11.79
C GLU A 50 13.83 -19.49 -12.03
N GLY A 51 13.46 -18.39 -12.69
CA GLY A 51 14.37 -17.27 -12.99
C GLY A 51 14.24 -16.07 -12.04
N ALA A 52 13.30 -16.09 -11.10
CA ALA A 52 13.06 -15.00 -10.14
C ALA A 52 13.67 -15.26 -8.74
N GLY A 53 14.22 -16.46 -8.50
CA GLY A 53 14.89 -16.83 -7.25
C GLY A 53 16.40 -16.63 -7.32
N GLY A 54 16.89 -15.45 -6.93
CA GLY A 54 18.32 -15.16 -6.95
C GLY A 54 18.70 -13.94 -6.14
N GLY A 55 18.43 -13.97 -4.83
CA GLY A 55 18.78 -12.90 -3.91
C GLY A 55 18.89 -13.39 -2.47
N GLY A 56 19.55 -14.52 -2.26
CA GLY A 56 19.78 -15.08 -0.93
C GLY A 56 21.10 -15.82 -0.84
N GLY A 57 21.93 -15.42 0.12
CA GLY A 57 22.87 -16.32 0.79
C GLY A 57 24.32 -16.26 0.34
N GLY A 58 25.10 -15.38 0.96
CA GLY A 58 26.56 -15.48 1.04
C GLY A 58 26.99 -15.06 2.43
N GLY A 59 26.99 -16.00 3.37
CA GLY A 59 27.47 -15.81 4.75
C GLY A 59 28.99 -15.82 4.84
N GLY A 60 29.51 -15.03 5.77
CA GLY A 60 30.90 -15.03 6.21
C GLY A 60 30.97 -14.37 7.59
N GLU A 61 31.13 -15.18 8.62
CA GLU A 61 31.24 -14.82 10.04
C GLU A 61 32.58 -14.16 10.39
N GLY A 62 32.60 -13.38 11.49
CA GLY A 62 33.82 -13.03 12.22
C GLY A 62 33.71 -11.82 13.17
N SER A 63 33.54 -12.08 14.47
CA SER A 63 34.07 -11.40 15.70
C SER A 63 34.71 -10.00 15.62
N THR A 64 34.65 -9.05 16.59
CA THR A 64 34.37 -9.02 18.05
C THR A 64 34.46 -7.56 18.56
N ASN A 65 33.73 -7.28 19.64
CA ASN A 65 34.00 -6.39 20.80
C ASN A 65 34.18 -4.84 20.70
N ALA A 66 33.48 -4.22 21.67
CA ALA A 66 33.91 -3.17 22.61
C ALA A 66 33.27 -1.77 22.48
N ALA A 67 32.82 -1.31 23.65
CA ALA A 67 32.04 -0.11 23.93
C ALA A 67 32.90 1.17 24.02
N SER A 68 32.29 2.33 23.76
CA SER A 68 32.38 3.49 24.67
C SER A 68 31.50 4.66 24.22
N ASP A 69 30.89 5.23 25.25
CA ASP A 69 30.11 6.44 25.42
C ASP A 69 30.74 7.71 24.78
N THR A 70 29.90 8.56 24.16
CA THR A 70 29.85 10.03 24.33
C THR A 70 28.92 10.71 23.31
N ARG A 71 28.03 11.57 23.81
CA ARG A 71 27.24 12.62 23.11
C ARG A 71 27.49 13.93 23.89
N PRO A 72 27.24 15.16 23.39
CA PRO A 72 26.79 15.62 22.06
C PRO A 72 27.72 16.67 21.42
N THR A 73 27.50 17.02 20.14
CA THR A 73 27.32 18.42 19.69
C THR A 73 26.77 18.44 18.26
N THR A 74 25.82 19.34 18.06
CA THR A 74 25.09 19.66 16.83
C THR A 74 25.97 20.35 15.78
N THR A 75 25.99 19.83 14.57
CA THR A 75 26.22 20.62 13.36
C THR A 75 25.38 20.05 12.24
N GLU A 76 24.51 20.88 11.66
CA GLU A 76 23.77 20.59 10.44
C GLU A 76 24.77 20.29 9.31
N THR A 77 24.60 19.16 8.64
CA THR A 77 25.26 18.92 7.35
C THR A 77 24.27 18.26 6.40
N SER A 78 23.99 19.02 5.36
CA SER A 78 23.23 18.73 4.17
C SER A 78 23.90 17.61 3.35
N GLY A 79 23.14 16.55 3.05
CA GLY A 79 23.42 15.63 1.92
C GLY A 79 24.23 14.34 2.25
N ALA A 80 23.67 13.20 1.79
CA ALA A 80 24.19 11.81 1.82
C ALA A 80 24.20 11.14 3.22
N ASN A 81 23.34 10.16 3.54
CA ASN A 81 23.11 8.90 2.84
C ASN A 81 21.67 8.40 3.15
N ARG A 82 20.71 8.60 2.24
CA ARG A 82 19.30 8.20 2.44
C ARG A 82 19.11 6.73 2.08
N SER A 83 19.78 5.82 2.76
CA SER A 83 19.40 4.42 2.63
C SER A 83 18.04 4.25 3.30
N ASN A 84 17.02 3.87 2.52
CA ASN A 84 15.85 3.19 3.08
C ASN A 84 16.18 1.70 3.04
N PRO A 85 16.86 1.14 4.05
CA PRO A 85 17.16 -0.28 4.04
C PRO A 85 15.84 -1.05 4.04
N PRO A 86 15.76 -2.16 3.30
CA PRO A 86 14.66 -3.11 3.43
C PRO A 86 14.39 -3.45 4.90
N LEU A 87 13.14 -3.75 5.21
CA LEU A 87 12.75 -4.28 6.51
C LEU A 87 12.94 -5.79 6.47
N THR A 88 13.55 -6.33 7.52
CA THR A 88 13.83 -7.75 7.69
C THR A 88 13.38 -8.19 9.07
N SER A 89 13.24 -9.50 9.27
CA SER A 89 12.99 -10.09 10.59
C SER A 89 13.93 -11.28 10.79
N PRO A 90 14.45 -11.49 12.01
CA PRO A 90 15.21 -12.70 12.32
C PRO A 90 14.36 -13.99 12.23
N ASN A 91 13.03 -13.86 12.25
CA ASN A 91 12.10 -15.00 12.30
C ASN A 91 11.37 -15.26 10.97
N SER A 92 11.79 -14.62 9.87
CA SER A 92 11.14 -14.74 8.57
C SER A 92 12.09 -14.46 7.42
N ASP A 93 11.88 -15.13 6.30
CA ASP A 93 12.53 -14.84 5.02
C ASP A 93 11.99 -13.56 4.34
N TRP A 94 10.96 -12.92 4.92
CA TRP A 94 10.35 -11.76 4.31
C TRP A 94 11.26 -10.54 4.37
N ILE A 95 11.74 -10.15 3.20
CA ILE A 95 12.37 -8.85 2.97
C ILE A 95 11.32 -7.89 2.41
N LEU A 96 10.90 -6.93 3.21
CA LEU A 96 9.98 -5.89 2.75
C LEU A 96 10.79 -4.73 2.14
N PRO A 97 10.49 -4.27 0.91
CA PRO A 97 11.29 -3.24 0.25
C PRO A 97 11.37 -1.95 1.07
N GLY A 98 12.54 -1.29 1.05
CA GLY A 98 12.70 0.02 1.66
C GLY A 98 12.19 1.18 0.79
N GLU A 99 12.02 0.94 -0.52
CA GLU A 99 11.42 1.87 -1.48
C GLU A 99 10.73 1.12 -2.62
N GLY A 100 9.84 1.83 -3.31
CA GLY A 100 9.02 1.30 -4.40
C GLY A 100 9.26 2.00 -5.73
N LEU A 101 8.63 1.48 -6.79
CA LEU A 101 8.58 2.15 -8.09
C LEU A 101 7.80 3.48 -7.99
N ALA A 102 6.82 3.53 -7.08
CA ALA A 102 6.06 4.73 -6.73
C ALA A 102 5.38 5.43 -7.93
N LEU A 103 4.88 4.65 -8.89
CA LEU A 103 4.26 5.19 -10.10
C LEU A 103 2.94 5.90 -9.77
N LYS A 104 2.71 7.04 -10.42
CA LYS A 104 1.50 7.86 -10.23
C LYS A 104 0.30 7.31 -10.99
N LEU A 105 -0.89 7.63 -10.48
CA LEU A 105 -2.13 7.44 -11.24
C LEU A 105 -2.05 8.25 -12.54
N VAL A 106 -2.48 7.63 -13.63
CA VAL A 106 -2.69 8.28 -14.92
C VAL A 106 -4.18 8.29 -15.29
N PRO A 107 -4.63 9.17 -16.20
CA PRO A 107 -6.05 9.24 -16.59
C PRO A 107 -6.68 7.88 -16.97
N THR A 108 -5.92 7.02 -17.65
CA THR A 108 -6.37 5.68 -18.05
C THR A 108 -6.70 4.78 -16.85
N ASP A 109 -6.01 4.94 -15.71
CA ASP A 109 -6.28 4.16 -14.51
C ASP A 109 -7.71 4.44 -14.01
N PHE A 110 -8.12 5.71 -13.98
CA PHE A 110 -9.46 6.10 -13.56
C PHE A 110 -10.54 5.55 -14.51
N ALA A 111 -10.30 5.60 -15.81
CA ALA A 111 -11.22 5.05 -16.80
C ALA A 111 -11.36 3.52 -16.67
N ASN A 112 -10.27 2.82 -16.38
CA ASN A 112 -10.28 1.38 -16.13
C ASN A 112 -11.04 1.02 -14.84
N ALA A 113 -10.81 1.78 -13.77
CA ALA A 113 -11.52 1.63 -12.50
C ALA A 113 -13.03 1.86 -12.66
N ALA A 114 -13.41 2.91 -13.39
CA ALA A 114 -14.80 3.22 -13.68
C ALA A 114 -15.50 2.09 -14.44
N ARG A 115 -14.82 1.53 -15.46
CA ARG A 115 -15.31 0.35 -16.19
C ARG A 115 -15.45 -0.87 -15.30
N GLU A 116 -14.51 -1.12 -14.39
CA GLU A 116 -14.58 -2.25 -13.45
C GLU A 116 -15.77 -2.12 -12.48
N LEU A 117 -16.05 -0.90 -12.02
CA LEU A 117 -17.18 -0.62 -11.13
C LEU A 117 -18.51 -0.41 -11.85
N GLY A 118 -18.50 -0.31 -13.18
CA GLY A 118 -19.67 0.04 -13.98
C GLY A 118 -20.16 1.47 -13.76
N CYS A 119 -19.33 2.38 -13.24
CA CYS A 119 -19.71 3.76 -12.91
C CYS A 119 -19.01 4.79 -13.81
N GLU A 120 -19.33 6.06 -13.61
CA GLU A 120 -18.70 7.16 -14.36
C GLU A 120 -17.27 7.41 -13.89
N THR A 121 -16.35 7.70 -14.82
CA THR A 121 -14.98 8.11 -14.51
C THR A 121 -14.94 9.30 -13.56
N ALA A 122 -15.88 10.25 -13.71
CA ALA A 122 -16.02 11.39 -12.81
C ALA A 122 -16.30 10.97 -11.35
N ALA A 123 -17.08 9.91 -11.12
CA ALA A 123 -17.38 9.41 -9.78
C ALA A 123 -16.13 8.79 -9.12
N VAL A 124 -15.36 7.99 -9.88
CA VAL A 124 -14.09 7.44 -9.37
C VAL A 124 -13.10 8.55 -9.05
N ARG A 125 -12.95 9.55 -9.94
CA ARG A 125 -12.06 10.69 -9.71
C ARG A 125 -12.48 11.52 -8.50
N ALA A 126 -13.78 11.72 -8.30
CA ALA A 126 -14.32 12.46 -7.16
C ALA A 126 -13.96 11.79 -5.83
N VAL A 127 -14.21 10.49 -5.71
CA VAL A 127 -13.85 9.75 -4.51
C VAL A 127 -12.34 9.73 -4.34
N ALA A 128 -11.59 9.50 -5.42
CA ALA A 128 -10.14 9.43 -5.33
C ALA A 128 -9.51 10.74 -4.84
N GLU A 129 -10.01 11.87 -5.30
CA GLU A 129 -9.57 13.18 -4.84
C GLU A 129 -9.87 13.39 -3.36
N VAL A 130 -11.08 13.10 -2.91
CA VAL A 130 -11.50 13.33 -1.52
C VAL A 130 -10.75 12.42 -0.56
N GLU A 131 -10.67 11.12 -0.87
CA GLU A 131 -10.03 10.12 -0.01
C GLU A 131 -8.52 10.33 0.10
N SER A 132 -7.88 10.79 -0.98
CA SER A 132 -6.45 11.14 -0.94
C SER A 132 -6.19 12.54 -0.35
N GLY A 133 -7.22 13.40 -0.30
CA GLY A 133 -7.05 14.85 -0.14
C GLY A 133 -6.20 15.47 -1.25
N GLY A 134 -6.24 14.90 -2.46
CA GLY A 134 -5.40 15.26 -3.61
C GLY A 134 -3.91 14.91 -3.46
N ARG A 135 -3.53 14.15 -2.42
CA ARG A 135 -2.13 13.86 -2.10
C ARG A 135 -1.66 12.54 -2.70
N SER A 136 -0.38 12.51 -3.02
CA SER A 136 0.35 11.29 -3.37
C SER A 136 0.13 10.16 -2.35
N GLY A 137 -0.04 8.93 -2.83
CA GLY A 137 -0.06 7.71 -2.00
C GLY A 137 1.32 7.28 -1.50
N PHE A 138 2.38 7.92 -2.01
CA PHE A 138 3.77 7.72 -1.63
C PHE A 138 4.33 8.92 -0.86
N ASP A 139 5.29 8.69 0.02
CA ASP A 139 6.09 9.73 0.66
C ASP A 139 7.27 10.18 -0.22
N ALA A 140 8.08 11.12 0.29
CA ALA A 140 9.25 11.65 -0.42
C ALA A 140 10.36 10.60 -0.65
N GLN A 141 10.29 9.48 0.07
CA GLN A 141 11.19 8.34 0.01
C GLN A 141 10.66 7.23 -0.92
N LYS A 142 9.61 7.49 -1.70
CA LYS A 142 8.95 6.50 -2.57
C LYS A 142 8.41 5.28 -1.82
N ARG A 143 8.11 5.44 -0.53
CA ARG A 143 7.45 4.42 0.28
C ARG A 143 5.94 4.68 0.29
N PRO A 144 5.10 3.65 0.30
CA PRO A 144 3.67 3.84 0.52
C PRO A 144 3.45 4.61 1.83
N LYS A 145 2.51 5.55 1.85
CA LYS A 145 2.07 6.15 3.10
C LYS A 145 1.35 5.09 3.92
N ILE A 146 1.68 5.00 5.20
CA ILE A 146 1.10 4.01 6.10
C ILE A 146 0.66 4.67 7.41
N LEU A 147 -0.31 4.04 8.06
CA LEU A 147 -0.61 4.23 9.47
C LEU A 147 -0.60 2.88 10.15
N PHE A 148 0.14 2.75 11.26
CA PHE A 148 0.22 1.50 12.01
C PHE A 148 -0.82 1.47 13.13
N GLU A 149 -1.66 0.44 13.14
CA GLU A 149 -2.72 0.25 14.13
C GLU A 149 -2.29 -0.69 15.26
N VAL A 150 -1.83 -0.08 16.35
CA VAL A 150 -1.35 -0.75 17.59
C VAL A 150 -2.33 -1.82 18.11
N HIS A 151 -3.62 -1.53 18.11
CA HIS A 151 -4.65 -2.45 18.58
C HIS A 151 -4.86 -3.64 17.65
N LYS A 152 -4.60 -3.49 16.34
CA LYS A 152 -4.66 -4.59 15.36
C LYS A 152 -3.42 -5.47 15.48
N PHE A 153 -2.24 -4.89 15.70
CA PHE A 153 -1.03 -5.68 15.94
C PHE A 153 -1.17 -6.54 17.18
N ARG A 154 -1.70 -5.94 18.26
CA ARG A 154 -2.10 -6.68 19.46
C ARG A 154 -3.04 -7.85 19.16
N LYS A 155 -4.06 -7.63 18.35
CA LYS A 155 -5.02 -8.68 17.94
C LYS A 155 -4.32 -9.79 17.14
N HIS A 156 -3.56 -9.44 16.11
CA HIS A 156 -2.91 -10.40 15.21
C HIS A 156 -1.80 -11.19 15.89
N THR A 157 -1.14 -10.62 16.90
CA THR A 157 -0.10 -11.30 17.67
C THR A 157 -0.65 -12.05 18.88
N ALA A 158 -1.98 -12.13 19.04
CA ALA A 158 -2.65 -12.72 20.20
C ALA A 158 -2.09 -12.18 21.53
N ARG A 159 -1.83 -10.86 21.57
CA ARG A 159 -1.35 -10.12 22.75
C ARG A 159 0.05 -10.51 23.26
N ARG A 160 0.82 -11.27 22.47
CA ARG A 160 2.18 -11.73 22.85
C ARG A 160 3.12 -10.58 23.26
N TYR A 161 2.91 -9.37 22.74
CA TYR A 161 3.79 -8.23 22.97
C TYR A 161 3.21 -7.15 23.90
N ASP A 162 2.08 -7.41 24.58
CA ASP A 162 1.43 -6.42 25.47
C ASP A 162 2.38 -5.89 26.56
N GLN A 163 3.26 -6.74 27.10
CA GLN A 163 4.20 -6.37 28.17
C GLN A 163 5.54 -5.85 27.62
N SER A 164 6.10 -6.50 26.61
CA SER A 164 7.45 -6.20 26.10
C SER A 164 7.49 -5.01 25.15
N HIS A 165 6.42 -4.78 24.37
CA HIS A 165 6.33 -3.69 23.39
C HIS A 165 4.97 -2.99 23.47
N PRO A 166 4.63 -2.37 24.61
CA PRO A 166 3.31 -1.80 24.83
C PRO A 166 2.99 -0.58 23.95
N HIS A 167 3.97 0.02 23.27
CA HIS A 167 3.73 1.03 22.23
C HIS A 167 3.28 0.39 20.90
N LEU A 168 3.67 -0.85 20.62
CA LEU A 168 3.25 -1.61 19.44
C LEU A 168 2.02 -2.49 19.70
N SER A 169 1.79 -2.89 20.95
CA SER A 169 0.69 -3.77 21.35
C SER A 169 -0.06 -3.19 22.56
N ALA A 170 -1.16 -2.49 22.29
CA ALA A 170 -2.02 -1.89 23.32
C ALA A 170 -3.51 -1.95 22.93
N PRO A 171 -4.44 -1.98 23.91
CA PRO A 171 -5.87 -1.80 23.65
C PRO A 171 -6.18 -0.47 22.95
N TYR A 172 -7.33 -0.40 22.27
CA TYR A 172 -7.74 0.78 21.52
C TYR A 172 -7.87 2.02 22.41
N GLU A 173 -8.37 1.87 23.63
CA GLU A 173 -8.60 2.95 24.59
C GLU A 173 -7.31 3.42 25.28
N SER A 174 -6.20 2.70 25.10
CA SER A 174 -4.96 2.99 25.81
C SER A 174 -4.32 4.31 25.34
N PRO A 175 -3.89 5.19 26.26
CA PRO A 175 -3.09 6.36 25.92
C PRO A 175 -1.80 6.02 25.17
N ARG A 176 -1.25 4.82 25.38
CA ARG A 176 -0.04 4.31 24.72
C ARG A 176 -0.20 4.20 23.21
N ARG A 177 -1.43 3.98 22.72
CA ARG A 177 -1.75 4.02 21.28
C ARG A 177 -1.30 5.33 20.63
N ARG A 178 -1.48 6.46 21.34
CA ARG A 178 -1.13 7.80 20.84
C ARG A 178 0.38 8.01 20.76
N GLU A 179 1.19 7.22 21.44
CA GLU A 179 2.64 7.31 21.35
C GLU A 179 3.13 6.91 19.95
N SER A 180 2.61 5.80 19.41
CA SER A 180 2.97 5.31 18.08
C SER A 180 2.51 6.25 16.96
N TYR A 181 1.35 6.88 17.08
CA TYR A 181 0.87 7.84 16.07
C TYR A 181 1.70 9.13 15.98
N ARG A 182 2.50 9.45 17.00
CA ARG A 182 3.40 10.63 16.98
C ARG A 182 4.77 10.33 16.39
N LYS A 183 5.07 9.06 16.12
CA LYS A 183 6.34 8.60 15.55
C LYS A 183 6.26 8.54 14.02
N ASP A 184 7.41 8.46 13.38
CA ASP A 184 7.49 8.03 11.98
C ASP A 184 6.91 6.62 11.86
N GLN A 185 5.81 6.49 11.12
CA GLN A 185 5.08 5.23 10.98
C GLN A 185 5.92 4.13 10.34
N TRP A 186 6.91 4.47 9.52
CA TRP A 186 7.85 3.48 8.98
C TRP A 186 8.82 2.94 10.02
N GLN A 187 9.18 3.73 11.04
CA GLN A 187 9.98 3.23 12.16
C GLN A 187 9.15 2.32 13.07
N VAL A 188 7.88 2.67 13.31
CA VAL A 188 6.92 1.82 14.04
C VAL A 188 6.74 0.49 13.32
N LEU A 189 6.49 0.52 12.00
CA LEU A 189 6.39 -0.70 11.20
C LEU A 189 7.71 -1.50 11.22
N ARG A 190 8.87 -0.87 11.12
CA ARG A 190 10.17 -1.57 11.17
C ARG A 190 10.36 -2.36 12.45
N GLU A 191 10.03 -1.77 13.58
CA GLU A 191 10.11 -2.45 14.88
C GLU A 191 9.12 -3.62 14.95
N ALA A 192 7.84 -3.39 14.59
CA ALA A 192 6.82 -4.44 14.58
C ALA A 192 7.15 -5.58 13.60
N PHE A 193 7.71 -5.25 12.43
CA PHE A 193 8.07 -6.21 11.39
C PHE A 193 9.20 -7.12 11.85
N THR A 194 10.16 -6.60 12.63
CA THR A 194 11.20 -7.43 13.27
C THR A 194 10.57 -8.53 14.13
N LEU A 195 9.49 -8.21 14.87
CA LEU A 195 8.82 -9.13 15.79
C LEU A 195 7.94 -10.16 15.07
N ASP A 196 7.07 -9.70 14.19
CA ASP A 196 6.11 -10.52 13.44
C ASP A 196 5.74 -9.84 12.12
N PRO A 197 6.41 -10.19 11.00
CA PRO A 197 6.20 -9.56 9.70
C PRO A 197 4.74 -9.54 9.24
N GLU A 198 4.05 -10.68 9.33
CA GLU A 198 2.70 -10.81 8.80
C GLU A 198 1.70 -10.02 9.64
N ALA A 199 1.79 -10.12 10.97
CA ALA A 199 0.96 -9.32 11.87
C ALA A 199 1.24 -7.82 11.70
N ALA A 200 2.50 -7.43 11.54
CA ALA A 200 2.91 -6.04 11.39
C ALA A 200 2.27 -5.41 10.15
N VAL A 201 2.40 -6.06 8.99
CA VAL A 201 1.85 -5.49 7.75
C VAL A 201 0.33 -5.54 7.67
N LYS A 202 -0.31 -6.57 8.28
CA LYS A 202 -1.78 -6.63 8.41
C LYS A 202 -2.32 -5.48 9.26
N SER A 203 -1.50 -5.02 10.20
CA SER A 203 -1.82 -3.92 11.12
C SER A 203 -1.53 -2.53 10.54
N CYS A 204 -1.07 -2.43 9.30
CA CYS A 204 -0.92 -1.14 8.61
C CYS A 204 -2.06 -0.88 7.62
N SER A 205 -2.53 0.36 7.57
CA SER A 205 -3.18 0.89 6.37
C SER A 205 -2.11 1.25 5.33
N TRP A 206 -2.45 1.13 4.05
CA TRP A 206 -1.48 1.31 2.97
C TRP A 206 -1.97 2.27 1.88
N GLY A 207 -1.05 3.14 1.47
CA GLY A 207 -1.14 3.94 0.25
C GLY A 207 -2.19 5.05 0.29
N MET A 208 -2.55 5.50 -0.90
CA MET A 208 -3.44 6.63 -1.16
C MET A 208 -4.80 6.53 -0.48
N PHE A 209 -5.35 5.33 -0.38
CA PHE A 209 -6.71 5.08 0.12
C PHE A 209 -6.74 4.47 1.53
N GLN A 210 -5.58 4.32 2.16
CA GLN A 210 -5.45 3.80 3.52
C GLN A 210 -6.17 2.45 3.74
N VAL A 211 -6.10 1.55 2.75
CA VAL A 211 -6.68 0.20 2.88
C VAL A 211 -5.83 -0.63 3.83
N MET A 212 -6.46 -1.21 4.85
CA MET A 212 -5.79 -2.06 5.85
C MET A 212 -5.23 -3.35 5.23
N GLY A 213 -4.01 -3.75 5.62
CA GLY A 213 -3.38 -4.99 5.15
C GLY A 213 -4.14 -6.26 5.57
N GLU A 214 -4.86 -6.24 6.69
CA GLU A 214 -5.76 -7.35 7.08
C GLU A 214 -6.86 -7.60 6.04
N ASN A 215 -7.22 -6.58 5.25
CA ASN A 215 -8.25 -6.65 4.21
C ASN A 215 -7.73 -7.14 2.84
N HIS A 216 -6.46 -7.57 2.71
CA HIS A 216 -5.91 -8.01 1.42
C HIS A 216 -6.79 -9.05 0.69
N ALA A 217 -7.33 -10.03 1.44
CA ALA A 217 -8.15 -11.10 0.87
C ALA A 217 -9.47 -10.58 0.29
N MET A 218 -10.18 -9.69 1.01
CA MET A 218 -11.41 -9.07 0.50
C MET A 218 -11.13 -8.16 -0.71
N CYS A 219 -9.94 -7.57 -0.77
CA CYS A 219 -9.52 -6.77 -1.92
C CYS A 219 -9.10 -7.63 -3.13
N GLY A 220 -9.05 -8.96 -2.99
CA GLY A 220 -8.77 -9.91 -4.07
C GLY A 220 -7.31 -10.37 -4.17
N TRP A 221 -6.48 -10.13 -3.14
CA TRP A 221 -5.13 -10.69 -3.06
C TRP A 221 -5.15 -12.02 -2.31
N ARG A 222 -4.35 -12.99 -2.79
CA ARG A 222 -4.26 -14.32 -2.18
C ARG A 222 -3.59 -14.29 -0.80
N ASN A 223 -2.65 -13.38 -0.60
CA ASN A 223 -1.92 -13.23 0.66
C ASN A 223 -1.50 -11.77 0.87
N VAL A 224 -1.16 -11.43 2.12
CA VAL A 224 -0.79 -10.05 2.47
C VAL A 224 0.57 -9.65 1.90
N ARG A 225 1.48 -10.60 1.63
CA ARG A 225 2.81 -10.30 1.04
C ARG A 225 2.66 -9.64 -0.33
N THR A 226 1.96 -10.30 -1.24
CA THR A 226 1.69 -9.78 -2.59
C THR A 226 0.90 -8.47 -2.58
N PHE A 227 -0.05 -8.33 -1.63
CA PHE A 227 -0.78 -7.07 -1.44
C PHE A 227 0.16 -5.91 -1.10
N VAL A 228 1.03 -6.09 -0.10
CA VAL A 228 1.94 -5.03 0.33
C VAL A 228 2.97 -4.71 -0.76
N GLU A 229 3.54 -5.74 -1.40
CA GLU A 229 4.49 -5.53 -2.50
C GLU A 229 3.87 -4.71 -3.64
N ASP A 230 2.62 -4.97 -3.98
CA ASP A 230 1.87 -4.17 -4.95
C ASP A 230 1.68 -2.72 -4.50
N MET A 231 1.55 -2.45 -3.20
CA MET A 231 1.48 -1.07 -2.70
C MET A 231 2.76 -0.29 -2.97
N PHE A 232 3.93 -0.94 -3.08
CA PHE A 232 5.18 -0.29 -3.47
C PHE A 232 5.28 0.01 -4.97
N VAL A 233 4.40 -0.56 -5.79
CA VAL A 233 4.49 -0.42 -7.25
C VAL A 233 3.87 0.90 -7.71
N SER A 234 2.58 1.13 -7.44
CA SER A 234 1.88 2.29 -7.99
C SER A 234 0.63 2.71 -7.23
N GLU A 235 0.21 3.96 -7.41
CA GLU A 235 -1.06 4.46 -6.91
C GLU A 235 -2.25 3.77 -7.62
N ALA A 236 -2.04 3.21 -8.82
CA ALA A 236 -3.03 2.35 -9.47
C ALA A 236 -3.24 1.04 -8.70
N GLN A 237 -2.21 0.49 -8.04
CA GLN A 237 -2.37 -0.64 -7.13
C GLN A 237 -3.08 -0.26 -5.84
N HIS A 238 -2.81 0.95 -5.31
CA HIS A 238 -3.60 1.49 -4.19
C HIS A 238 -5.08 1.58 -4.58
N MET A 239 -5.36 2.08 -5.79
CA MET A 239 -6.73 2.15 -6.31
C MET A 239 -7.35 0.77 -6.47
N ARG A 240 -6.64 -0.23 -7.00
CA ARG A 240 -7.14 -1.62 -7.07
C ARG A 240 -7.57 -2.14 -5.69
N ALA A 241 -6.80 -1.85 -4.64
CA ALA A 241 -7.14 -2.24 -3.27
C ALA A 241 -8.44 -1.58 -2.81
N PHE A 242 -8.55 -0.27 -3.06
CA PHE A 242 -9.76 0.51 -2.79
C PHE A 242 -10.99 -0.04 -3.54
N LEU A 243 -10.88 -0.32 -4.84
CA LEU A 243 -11.99 -0.88 -5.64
C LEU A 243 -12.42 -2.25 -5.11
N GLY A 244 -11.45 -3.11 -4.75
CA GLY A 244 -11.73 -4.41 -4.13
C GLY A 244 -12.51 -4.27 -2.83
N PHE A 245 -12.11 -3.33 -1.96
CA PHE A 245 -12.83 -3.01 -0.73
C PHE A 245 -14.25 -2.50 -1.01
N CYS A 246 -14.43 -1.59 -1.96
CA CYS A 246 -15.75 -1.08 -2.35
C CYS A 246 -16.68 -2.18 -2.87
N ARG A 247 -16.15 -3.14 -3.63
CA ARG A 247 -16.92 -4.30 -4.13
C ARG A 247 -17.39 -5.17 -2.97
N ASP A 248 -16.50 -5.56 -2.06
CA ASP A 248 -16.83 -6.41 -0.91
C ASP A 248 -17.87 -5.74 0.01
N LYS A 249 -17.68 -4.45 0.32
CA LYS A 249 -18.59 -3.64 1.14
C LYS A 249 -19.88 -3.21 0.42
N ARG A 250 -20.08 -3.62 -0.84
CA ARG A 250 -21.23 -3.27 -1.68
C ARG A 250 -21.44 -1.76 -1.83
N LEU A 251 -20.34 -1.00 -1.79
CA LEU A 251 -20.35 0.46 -1.93
C LEU A 251 -20.49 0.90 -3.38
N THR A 252 -20.17 0.03 -4.34
CA THR A 252 -20.25 0.31 -5.78
C THR A 252 -21.62 0.87 -6.20
N ARG A 253 -22.72 0.35 -5.63
CA ARG A 253 -24.07 0.84 -5.93
C ARG A 253 -24.24 2.33 -5.62
N HIS A 254 -23.59 2.83 -4.57
CA HIS A 254 -23.68 4.23 -4.16
C HIS A 254 -22.90 5.15 -5.10
N LEU A 255 -21.85 4.64 -5.75
CA LEU A 255 -21.16 5.35 -6.83
C LEU A 255 -22.04 5.45 -8.09
N LEU A 256 -22.77 4.38 -8.42
CA LEU A 256 -23.71 4.37 -9.54
C LEU A 256 -24.85 5.37 -9.34
N THR A 257 -25.46 5.36 -8.16
CA THR A 257 -26.60 6.24 -7.83
C THR A 257 -26.15 7.60 -7.31
N LYS A 258 -24.85 7.88 -7.22
CA LYS A 258 -24.27 9.13 -6.68
C LYS A 258 -24.78 9.45 -5.27
N ASN A 259 -25.02 8.41 -4.47
CA ASN A 259 -25.43 8.56 -3.08
C ASN A 259 -24.17 8.73 -2.21
N TRP A 260 -23.60 9.93 -2.23
CA TRP A 260 -22.34 10.26 -1.58
C TRP A 260 -22.38 10.08 -0.07
N ALA A 261 -23.51 10.38 0.58
CA ALA A 261 -23.69 10.17 2.01
C ALA A 261 -23.60 8.68 2.38
N ALA A 262 -24.33 7.81 1.67
CA ALA A 262 -24.26 6.38 1.94
C ALA A 262 -22.90 5.77 1.56
N PHE A 263 -22.25 6.27 0.51
CA PHE A 263 -20.89 5.88 0.17
C PHE A 263 -19.91 6.27 1.28
N ALA A 264 -19.94 7.54 1.68
CA ALA A 264 -19.03 8.09 2.68
C ALA A 264 -19.24 7.43 4.05
N LEU A 265 -20.48 7.17 4.48
CA LEU A 265 -20.76 6.39 5.68
C LEU A 265 -20.14 4.99 5.62
N GLY A 266 -20.32 4.29 4.50
CA GLY A 266 -19.82 2.93 4.34
C GLY A 266 -18.29 2.82 4.22
N TYR A 267 -17.62 3.90 3.77
CA TYR A 267 -16.17 3.93 3.61
C TYR A 267 -15.45 4.57 4.82
N ASN A 268 -15.91 5.73 5.28
CA ASN A 268 -15.29 6.57 6.30
C ASN A 268 -15.86 6.36 7.71
N GLY A 269 -17.01 5.70 7.83
CA GLY A 269 -17.67 5.45 9.12
C GLY A 269 -18.59 6.59 9.58
N GLU A 270 -19.04 6.54 10.83
CA GLU A 270 -20.09 7.42 11.38
C GLU A 270 -19.70 8.90 11.39
N ASP A 271 -18.41 9.20 11.50
CA ASP A 271 -17.88 10.57 11.52
C ASP A 271 -17.78 11.21 10.13
N TYR A 272 -18.27 10.55 9.07
CA TYR A 272 -18.11 11.04 7.70
C TYR A 272 -18.71 12.44 7.49
N ALA A 273 -19.88 12.70 8.09
CA ALA A 273 -20.62 13.94 7.91
C ALA A 273 -19.93 15.12 8.60
N SER A 274 -19.40 14.90 9.82
CA SER A 274 -18.60 15.89 10.56
C SER A 274 -17.36 16.31 9.77
N ASN A 275 -16.79 15.39 8.99
CA ASN A 275 -15.64 15.62 8.12
C ASN A 275 -16.03 16.04 6.69
N GLN A 276 -17.33 16.16 6.40
CA GLN A 276 -17.89 16.62 5.13
C GLN A 276 -17.47 15.77 3.92
N TYR A 277 -17.22 14.46 4.11
CA TYR A 277 -16.77 13.58 3.03
C TYR A 277 -17.76 13.53 1.87
N ASP A 278 -19.05 13.45 2.19
CA ASP A 278 -20.14 13.38 1.24
C ASP A 278 -20.28 14.64 0.38
N THR A 279 -20.28 15.83 1.01
CA THR A 279 -20.39 17.10 0.29
C THR A 279 -19.17 17.35 -0.59
N LYS A 280 -17.96 17.06 -0.08
CA LYS A 280 -16.71 17.14 -0.85
C LYS A 280 -16.74 16.20 -2.06
N MET A 281 -17.24 14.98 -1.93
CA MET A 281 -17.36 14.04 -3.05
C MET A 281 -18.37 14.55 -4.09
N ALA A 282 -19.51 15.08 -3.64
CA ALA A 282 -20.50 15.66 -4.54
C ALA A 282 -19.93 16.85 -5.33
N GLU A 283 -19.17 17.73 -4.68
CA GLU A 283 -18.50 18.87 -5.30
C GLU A 283 -17.42 18.45 -6.29
N ALA A 284 -16.56 17.51 -5.91
CA ALA A 284 -15.54 16.97 -6.79
C ALA A 284 -16.18 16.30 -8.02
N TYR A 285 -17.24 15.53 -7.84
CA TYR A 285 -17.99 14.91 -8.94
C TYR A 285 -18.54 15.95 -9.91
N ARG A 286 -19.17 17.03 -9.41
CA ARG A 286 -19.67 18.12 -10.26
C ARG A 286 -18.57 18.77 -11.09
N ARG A 287 -17.36 18.93 -10.53
CA ARG A 287 -16.21 19.47 -11.29
C ARG A 287 -15.76 18.50 -12.38
N TYR A 288 -15.63 17.21 -12.07
CA TYR A 288 -15.18 16.22 -13.05
C TYR A 288 -16.21 15.85 -14.10
N SER A 289 -17.50 16.11 -13.87
CA SER A 289 -18.56 15.80 -14.84
C SER A 289 -18.73 16.89 -15.90
N ARG A 290 -18.12 18.07 -15.69
CA ARG A 290 -18.16 19.21 -16.63
C ARG A 290 -16.98 19.25 -17.60
N ASN A 291 -15.96 18.43 -17.34
CA ASN A 291 -14.68 18.39 -18.06
C ASN A 291 -14.48 17.02 -18.72
#